data_AF-A0A7X8UGC5-F1
#
_entry.id   AF-A0A7X8UGC5-F1
#
_cell.length_a   1.000
_cell.length_b   1.000
_cell.length_c   1.000
_cell.angle_alpha   90.00
_cell.angle_beta   90.00
_cell.angle_gamma   90.00
#
_symmetry.space_group_name_H-M   'P 1'
#
loop_
_entity.id
_entity.type
_entity.pdbx_description
1 polymer ?
#
loop_
_entity_poly.entity_id
_entity_poly.type
_entity_poly.pdbx_seq_one_letter_code
_entity_poly.pdbx_strand_id
1 'polypeptide(L)'
;MKNSEKTPKPPQNLSLSARKAWKTLILEYQIEDAAGLRLLGEFCHALDRAEEARAKIRDEGTTFKDRFGQLRENPSVAVERGSVQTMLACLKSLNLDLEPLQPRPGRPPGK
;
A
#
# COMPACT_ATOMS: atom_id res chain seq x y z
N MET A 1 22.78 27.25 -10.61
CA MET A 1 22.75 26.73 -9.22
C MET A 1 21.78 25.55 -9.21
N LYS A 2 22.22 24.36 -8.82
CA LYS A 2 21.34 23.18 -8.78
C LYS A 2 20.44 23.34 -7.55
N ASN A 3 19.17 23.70 -7.75
CA ASN A 3 18.18 23.61 -6.68
C ASN A 3 18.14 22.15 -6.28
N SER A 4 18.66 21.84 -5.09
CA SER A 4 18.52 20.53 -4.48
C SER A 4 17.05 20.43 -4.06
N GLU A 5 16.18 20.04 -5.00
CA GLU A 5 14.79 19.67 -4.72
C GLU A 5 14.80 18.68 -3.55
N LYS A 6 14.31 19.13 -2.39
CA LYS A 6 14.40 18.38 -1.14
C LYS A 6 13.42 17.22 -1.23
N THR A 7 13.92 16.03 -1.59
CA THR A 7 13.09 14.83 -1.61
C THR A 7 12.42 14.64 -0.24
N PRO A 8 11.08 14.50 -0.20
CA PRO A 8 10.35 14.37 1.06
C PRO A 8 10.88 13.21 1.89
N LYS A 9 11.12 13.47 3.19
CA LYS A 9 11.65 12.46 4.10
C LYS A 9 10.58 11.42 4.43
N PRO A 10 10.93 10.12 4.47
CA PRO A 10 9.99 9.09 4.89
C PRO A 10 9.57 9.27 6.35
N PRO A 11 8.36 8.79 6.72
CA PRO A 11 7.93 8.67 8.11
C PRO A 11 8.95 7.91 8.98
N GLN A 12 8.96 8.22 10.27
CA GLN A 12 9.79 7.50 11.24
C GLN A 12 9.30 6.06 11.41
N ASN A 13 10.20 5.16 11.78
CA ASN A 13 9.90 3.75 12.10
C ASN A 13 9.40 2.87 10.95
N LEU A 14 9.66 3.25 9.69
CA LEU A 14 9.43 2.36 8.55
C LEU A 14 10.55 1.32 8.42
N SER A 15 10.18 0.11 8.00
CA SER A 15 11.14 -0.94 7.62
C SER A 15 11.94 -0.55 6.35
N LEU A 16 12.92 -1.38 5.98
CA LEU A 16 13.70 -1.15 4.77
C LEU A 16 12.86 -1.30 3.49
N SER A 17 11.91 -2.24 3.45
CA SER A 17 11.00 -2.45 2.31
C SER A 17 10.07 -1.26 2.13
N ALA A 18 9.42 -0.80 3.21
CA ALA A 18 8.53 0.36 3.16
C ALA A 18 9.27 1.67 2.82
N ARG A 19 10.50 1.87 3.33
CA ARG A 19 11.33 3.02 2.92
C ARG A 19 11.70 2.98 1.44
N LYS A 20 11.94 1.78 0.89
CA LYS A 20 12.20 1.62 -0.54
C LYS A 20 10.96 1.99 -1.34
N ALA A 21 9.77 1.49 -0.95
CA ALA A 21 8.51 1.84 -1.59
C ALA A 21 8.25 3.36 -1.56
N TRP A 22 8.45 4.02 -0.42
CA TRP A 22 8.35 5.49 -0.29
C TRP A 22 9.22 6.22 -1.33
N LYS A 23 10.51 5.86 -1.39
CA LYS A 23 11.47 6.50 -2.30
C LYS A 23 11.11 6.25 -3.76
N THR A 24 10.73 5.03 -4.10
CA THR A 24 10.33 4.66 -5.46
C THR A 24 9.11 5.45 -5.90
N LEU A 25 8.04 5.47 -5.10
CA LEU A 25 6.79 6.15 -5.46
C LEU A 25 6.96 7.68 -5.55
N ILE A 26 7.75 8.30 -4.68
CA ILE A 26 8.09 9.72 -4.82
C ILE A 26 8.87 10.00 -6.11
N LEU A 27 9.85 9.16 -6.44
CA LEU A 27 10.67 9.36 -7.63
C LEU A 27 9.86 9.16 -8.91
N GLU A 28 8.98 8.17 -8.94
CA GLU A 28 8.19 7.83 -10.13
C GLU A 28 7.03 8.80 -10.35
N TYR A 29 6.33 9.22 -9.29
CA TYR A 29 5.10 9.99 -9.39
C TYR A 29 5.22 11.44 -8.93
N GLN A 30 6.41 11.86 -8.48
CA GLN A 30 6.70 13.24 -8.04
C GLN A 30 5.64 13.77 -7.06
N ILE A 31 5.32 12.97 -6.05
CA ILE A 31 4.35 13.32 -5.01
C ILE A 31 4.99 14.37 -4.10
N GLU A 32 4.52 15.61 -4.22
CA GLU A 32 5.07 16.77 -3.49
C GLU A 32 4.07 17.39 -2.51
N ASP A 33 2.77 17.21 -2.73
CA ASP A 33 1.74 17.82 -1.93
C ASP A 33 1.58 17.13 -0.56
N ALA A 34 1.21 17.91 0.46
CA ALA A 34 1.13 17.41 1.84
C ALA A 34 0.10 16.28 2.02
N ALA A 35 -1.01 16.30 1.27
CA ALA A 35 -2.04 15.28 1.36
C ALA A 35 -1.54 13.95 0.73
N GLY A 36 -0.90 14.03 -0.43
CA GLY A 36 -0.26 12.91 -1.10
C GLY A 36 0.84 12.29 -0.25
N LEU A 37 1.71 13.09 0.36
CA LEU A 37 2.74 12.60 1.26
C LEU A 37 2.17 11.92 2.51
N ARG A 38 1.04 12.41 3.04
CA ARG A 38 0.35 11.77 4.16
C ARG A 38 -0.24 10.41 3.77
N LEU A 39 -0.88 10.33 2.60
CA LEU A 39 -1.45 9.09 2.07
C LEU A 39 -0.36 8.06 1.76
N LEU A 40 0.76 8.49 1.17
CA LEU A 40 1.91 7.63 0.92
C LEU A 40 2.50 7.09 2.24
N GLY A 41 2.48 7.91 3.29
CA GLY A 41 2.99 7.50 4.61
C GLY A 41 2.14 6.40 5.21
N GLU A 42 0.81 6.55 5.11
CA GLU A 42 -0.14 5.54 5.54
C GLU A 42 -0.02 4.25 4.72
N PHE A 43 0.16 4.37 3.41
CA PHE A 43 0.46 3.22 2.54
C PHE A 43 1.69 2.45 3.02
N CYS A 44 2.79 3.15 3.34
CA CYS A 44 4.02 2.52 3.82
C CYS A 44 3.84 1.83 5.18
N HIS A 45 3.08 2.42 6.11
CA HIS A 45 2.77 1.77 7.39
C HIS A 45 1.89 0.53 7.22
N ALA A 46 0.90 0.60 6.31
CA ALA A 46 0.06 -0.53 5.97
C ALA A 46 0.87 -1.67 5.32
N LEU A 47 1.84 -1.33 4.45
CA LEU A 47 2.76 -2.31 3.88
C LEU A 47 3.57 -3.04 4.96
N ASP A 48 4.18 -2.31 5.89
CA ASP A 48 4.94 -2.91 7.00
C ASP A 48 4.07 -3.86 7.83
N ARG A 49 2.83 -3.45 8.13
CA ARG A 49 1.89 -4.27 8.90
C ARG A 49 1.47 -5.53 8.12
N ALA A 50 1.28 -5.43 6.82
CA ALA A 50 0.97 -6.56 5.97
C ALA A 50 2.13 -7.57 5.93
N GLU A 51 3.38 -7.10 5.81
CA GLU A 51 4.56 -7.96 5.83
C GLU A 51 4.73 -8.68 7.19
N GLU A 52 4.54 -7.98 8.30
CA GLU A 52 4.56 -8.57 9.64
C GLU A 52 3.47 -9.65 9.80
N ALA A 53 2.25 -9.36 9.35
CA ALA A 53 1.14 -10.31 9.40
C ALA A 53 1.42 -11.56 8.53
N ARG A 54 1.97 -11.39 7.33
CA ARG A 54 2.37 -12.51 6.45
C ARG A 54 3.44 -13.39 7.08
N ALA A 55 4.42 -12.79 7.75
CA ALA A 55 5.44 -13.56 8.47
C ALA A 55 4.80 -14.43 9.55
N LYS A 56 3.89 -13.87 10.37
CA LYS A 56 3.15 -14.63 11.38
C LYS A 56 2.29 -15.74 10.78
N ILE A 57 1.55 -15.45 9.71
CA ILE A 57 0.72 -16.45 9.01
C ILE A 57 1.57 -17.60 8.46
N ARG A 58 2.75 -17.31 7.93
CA ARG A 58 3.67 -18.35 7.44
C ARG A 58 4.14 -19.25 8.57
N ASP A 59 4.45 -18.67 9.73
CA ASP A 59 5.06 -19.38 10.84
C ASP A 59 4.00 -20.14 11.68
N GLU A 60 2.80 -19.59 11.84
CA GLU A 60 1.71 -20.14 12.67
C GLU A 60 0.60 -20.86 11.87
N GLY A 61 0.53 -20.61 10.57
CA GLY A 61 -0.56 -21.05 9.70
C GLY A 61 -1.75 -20.07 9.65
N THR A 62 -2.61 -20.27 8.65
CA THR A 62 -3.82 -19.45 8.42
C THR A 62 -4.95 -19.76 9.41
N THR A 63 -4.87 -20.89 10.10
CA THR A 63 -5.89 -21.33 11.06
C THR A 63 -5.22 -21.99 12.27
N PHE A 64 -5.88 -21.92 13.42
CA PHE A 64 -5.45 -22.57 14.66
C PHE A 64 -6.63 -23.29 15.31
N LYS A 65 -6.34 -24.30 16.14
CA LYS A 65 -7.36 -24.97 16.96
C LYS A 65 -7.50 -24.25 18.30
N ASP A 66 -8.72 -23.94 18.69
CA ASP A 66 -9.00 -23.38 20.01
C ASP A 66 -8.99 -24.45 21.12
N ARG A 67 -9.28 -24.05 22.36
CA ARG A 67 -9.32 -24.96 23.52
C ARG A 67 -10.38 -26.07 23.42
N PHE A 68 -11.36 -25.92 22.53
CA PHE A 68 -12.42 -26.91 22.28
C PHE A 68 -12.14 -27.75 21.03
N GLY A 69 -10.97 -27.57 20.40
CA GLY A 69 -10.57 -28.28 19.18
C GLY A 69 -11.20 -27.73 17.90
N GLN A 70 -11.93 -26.61 17.96
CA GLN A 70 -12.53 -26.00 16.77
C GLN A 70 -11.48 -25.22 15.98
N LEU A 71 -11.53 -25.34 14.65
CA LEU A 71 -10.65 -24.60 13.76
C LEU A 71 -11.14 -23.15 13.64
N ARG A 72 -10.27 -22.18 13.94
CA ARG A 72 -10.54 -20.74 13.82
C ARG A 72 -9.49 -20.06 12.95
N GLU A 73 -9.88 -18.97 12.30
CA GLU A 73 -8.97 -18.14 11.50
C GLU A 73 -7.90 -17.50 12.40
N ASN A 74 -6.63 -17.55 11.97
CA ASN A 74 -5.55 -16.84 12.66
C ASN A 74 -5.83 -15.32 12.59
N PRO A 75 -5.83 -14.58 13.72
CA PRO A 75 -6.07 -13.13 13.73
C PRO A 75 -5.17 -12.34 12.77
N SER A 76 -3.96 -12.83 12.51
CA SER A 76 -3.02 -12.23 11.56
C SER A 76 -3.59 -12.17 10.13
N VAL A 77 -4.48 -13.09 9.74
CA VAL A 77 -5.17 -13.05 8.43
C VAL A 77 -6.05 -11.83 8.31
N ALA A 78 -6.81 -11.49 9.36
CA ALA A 78 -7.65 -10.29 9.36
C ALA A 78 -6.79 -9.00 9.31
N VAL A 79 -5.65 -8.99 10.00
CA VAL A 79 -4.69 -7.88 9.96
C VAL A 79 -4.09 -7.70 8.57
N GLU A 80 -3.69 -8.80 7.92
CA GLU A 80 -3.13 -8.78 6.57
C GLU A 80 -4.15 -8.24 5.57
N ARG A 81 -5.37 -8.77 5.59
CA ARG A 81 -6.49 -8.32 4.76
C ARG A 81 -6.79 -6.83 4.96
N GLY A 82 -6.88 -6.36 6.20
CA GLY A 82 -7.12 -4.95 6.51
C GLY A 82 -6.00 -4.04 6.00
N SER A 83 -4.75 -4.47 6.19
CA SER A 83 -3.57 -3.73 5.72
C SER A 83 -3.54 -3.61 4.20
N VAL A 84 -3.83 -4.70 3.49
CA VAL A 84 -3.93 -4.69 2.02
C VAL A 84 -5.07 -3.78 1.54
N GLN A 85 -6.22 -3.78 2.21
CA GLN A 85 -7.33 -2.90 1.86
C GLN A 85 -6.96 -1.42 2.04
N THR A 86 -6.26 -1.07 3.12
CA THR A 86 -5.74 0.28 3.34
C THR A 86 -4.74 0.66 2.25
N MET A 87 -3.80 -0.23 1.90
CA MET A 87 -2.84 0.02 0.81
C MET A 87 -3.56 0.35 -0.50
N LEU A 88 -4.56 -0.46 -0.89
CA LEU A 88 -5.33 -0.22 -2.11
C LEU A 88 -6.12 1.09 -2.05
N ALA A 89 -6.69 1.44 -0.90
CA ALA A 89 -7.41 2.71 -0.72
C ALA A 89 -6.46 3.92 -0.83
N CYS A 90 -5.26 3.84 -0.27
CA CYS A 90 -4.23 4.88 -0.41
C CYS A 90 -3.79 5.04 -1.87
N LEU A 91 -3.52 3.95 -2.59
CA LEU A 91 -3.13 4.00 -4.01
C LEU A 91 -4.22 4.65 -4.88
N LYS A 92 -5.48 4.27 -4.65
CA LYS A 92 -6.65 4.90 -5.30
C LYS A 92 -6.76 6.39 -4.98
N SER A 93 -6.58 6.75 -3.71
CA SER A 93 -6.67 8.15 -3.27
C SER A 93 -5.52 9.01 -3.84
N LEU A 94 -4.38 8.39 -4.13
CA LEU A 94 -3.25 9.00 -4.83
C LEU A 94 -3.41 9.00 -6.36
N ASN A 95 -4.49 8.41 -6.90
CA ASN A 95 -4.74 8.20 -8.33
C ASN A 95 -3.63 7.40 -9.04
N LEU A 96 -2.95 6.50 -8.33
CA LEU A 96 -1.87 5.67 -8.89
C LEU A 96 -2.39 4.36 -9.49
N ASP A 97 -3.69 4.08 -9.36
CA ASP A 97 -4.36 2.91 -9.94
C ASP A 97 -4.85 3.15 -11.38
N LEU A 98 -4.71 4.38 -11.89
CA LEU A 98 -5.12 4.74 -13.24
C LEU A 98 -4.05 4.32 -14.26
N GLU A 99 -4.35 3.33 -15.09
CA GLU A 99 -3.64 3.14 -16.36
C GLU A 99 -3.83 4.40 -17.22
N PRO A 100 -2.81 4.89 -17.98
CA PRO A 100 -3.01 6.02 -18.86
C PRO A 100 -4.17 5.71 -19.81
N LEU A 101 -5.17 6.59 -19.82
CA LEU A 101 -6.33 6.49 -20.70
C LEU A 101 -5.84 6.44 -22.15
N GLN A 102 -5.66 5.23 -22.69
CA GLN A 102 -5.55 5.05 -24.13
C GLN A 102 -6.81 5.65 -24.73
N PRO A 103 -6.72 6.60 -25.69
CA PRO A 103 -7.89 7.18 -26.31
C PRO A 103 -8.61 6.04 -27.03
N ARG A 104 -9.67 5.50 -26.40
CA ARG A 104 -10.54 4.51 -27.04
C ARG A 104 -11.18 5.22 -28.23
N PRO A 105 -11.02 4.74 -29.47
CA PRO A 105 -11.79 5.25 -30.59
C PRO A 105 -13.27 5.04 -30.25
N GLY A 106 -13.96 6.14 -29.95
CA GLY A 106 -15.37 6.12 -29.57
C GLY A 106 -16.22 5.47 -30.67
N ARG A 107 -17.25 4.73 -30.27
CA ARG A 107 -18.29 4.25 -31.19
C ARG A 107 -18.95 5.46 -31.83
N PRO A 108 -18.98 5.59 -33.18
CA PRO A 108 -19.62 6.73 -33.82
C PRO A 108 -21.12 6.78 -33.44
N PRO A 109 -21.69 7.99 -33.27
CA PRO A 109 -23.10 8.15 -32.95
C PRO A 109 -23.93 7.51 -34.07
N GLY A 110 -24.81 6.59 -33.69
CA GLY A 110 -25.77 5.99 -34.61
C GLY A 110 -26.72 7.08 -35.13
N LYS A 111 -26.95 7.08 -36.44
CA LYS A 111 -27.85 7.98 -37.15
C LYS A 111 -29.31 7.56 -36.94
#